data_AF-A0A1U8F981-F1
#
_entry.id   AF-A0A1U8F981-F1
#
_cell.length_a   1.000
_cell.length_b   1.000
_cell.length_c   1.000
_cell.angle_alpha   90.00
_cell.angle_beta   90.00
_cell.angle_gamma   90.00
#
_symmetry.space_group_name_H-M   'P 1'
#
loop_
_entity.id
_entity.type
_entity.pdbx_description
1 polymer ?
#
loop_
_entity_poly.entity_id
_entity_poly.type
_entity_poly.pdbx_seq_one_letter_code
_entity_poly.pdbx_strand_id
1 'polypeptide(L)'
;MHGLKKSPLHWNARKKSADPVVHSNPGLNPFDSDDESDMKQTVKPSSRMPPQPSAANPNLGANLFDDDEIKETPSHAYSTSTARNKYKNDFRESGGFENQSVEELENYAVYRSEETTKSVNNCLKIAEDMREDATKTLITLHQQGEQITRTHMTAADIDHDLSRGEKLLGSLGGIFSKTWKPKTNRPITGPVITRGSDNPVQRRGNHLEQREKLGLNSAPKARSSSRTPPPEPTNALQKVEAEKAKQDDGLEDLSILLGELKNMAVDMGSEVERHKEALDHVEDDVDELGSRVKGANHRIRRLLGK
;
A
#
# COMPACT_ATOMS: atom_id res chain seq x y z
N MET A 1 8.30 -54.21 71.59
CA MET A 1 9.38 -55.18 71.89
C MET A 1 9.69 -55.99 70.62
N HIS A 2 10.93 -56.49 70.48
CA HIS A 2 11.52 -57.43 69.49
C HIS A 2 10.67 -57.89 68.27
N GLY A 3 11.15 -57.95 67.02
CA GLY A 3 12.50 -57.81 66.45
C GLY A 3 13.01 -59.12 65.81
N LEU A 4 13.80 -59.03 64.71
CA LEU A 4 14.38 -60.16 63.91
C LEU A 4 13.31 -60.87 63.03
N LYS A 5 13.53 -61.47 61.84
CA LYS A 5 14.64 -61.85 60.91
C LYS A 5 13.98 -62.08 59.50
N LYS A 6 14.59 -62.18 58.30
CA LYS A 6 15.95 -62.12 57.70
C LYS A 6 15.79 -61.90 56.16
N SER A 7 16.86 -61.56 55.41
CA SER A 7 16.92 -61.69 53.91
C SER A 7 17.69 -62.96 53.48
N PRO A 8 17.76 -63.28 52.16
CA PRO A 8 18.93 -62.83 51.37
C PRO A 8 18.67 -62.49 49.87
N LEU A 9 19.60 -61.72 49.29
CA LEU A 9 19.86 -61.59 47.84
C LEU A 9 20.68 -62.78 47.33
N HIS A 10 20.70 -63.06 46.00
CA HIS A 10 21.91 -63.46 45.21
C HIS A 10 21.61 -64.03 43.80
N TRP A 11 22.10 -63.38 42.74
CA TRP A 11 23.01 -63.94 41.69
C TRP A 11 23.33 -62.85 40.64
N ASN A 12 24.44 -62.99 39.90
CA ASN A 12 24.91 -62.00 38.92
C ASN A 12 25.48 -62.66 37.66
N ALA A 13 25.50 -61.91 36.54
CA ALA A 13 26.57 -61.96 35.50
C ALA A 13 26.59 -63.21 34.56
N ARG A 14 27.25 -63.25 33.37
CA ARG A 14 28.02 -62.26 32.55
C ARG A 14 28.36 -62.85 31.14
N LYS A 15 28.66 -61.98 30.14
CA LYS A 15 29.57 -62.22 28.95
C LYS A 15 29.08 -63.23 27.87
N LYS A 16 29.56 -63.31 26.61
CA LYS A 16 30.52 -62.58 25.70
C LYS A 16 30.21 -63.01 24.23
N SER A 17 30.19 -62.16 23.18
CA SER A 17 31.29 -61.73 22.26
C SER A 17 31.54 -62.54 20.96
N ALA A 18 31.62 -61.81 19.83
CA ALA A 18 32.31 -62.07 18.54
C ALA A 18 31.59 -62.78 17.34
N ASP A 19 31.92 -62.24 16.16
CA ASP A 19 31.54 -62.50 14.74
C ASP A 19 32.51 -63.53 14.05
N PRO A 20 32.53 -63.87 12.71
CA PRO A 20 32.11 -63.04 11.54
C PRO A 20 31.69 -63.67 10.16
N VAL A 21 31.26 -62.78 9.21
CA VAL A 21 31.05 -62.92 7.73
C VAL A 21 30.05 -64.00 7.25
N VAL A 22 29.25 -63.93 6.17
CA VAL A 22 29.16 -63.18 4.88
C VAL A 22 27.64 -63.03 4.47
N HIS A 23 27.11 -62.37 3.42
CA HIS A 23 27.57 -61.57 2.25
C HIS A 23 26.41 -60.68 1.68
N SER A 24 26.64 -60.03 0.53
CA SER A 24 25.65 -59.48 -0.45
C SER A 24 24.96 -58.12 -0.15
N ASN A 25 24.73 -57.36 -1.22
CA ASN A 25 24.40 -55.92 -1.32
C ASN A 25 23.30 -55.73 -2.42
N PRO A 26 22.75 -54.54 -2.75
CA PRO A 26 22.67 -53.25 -2.06
C PRO A 26 21.23 -52.70 -1.86
N GLY A 27 21.10 -51.65 -1.04
CA GLY A 27 19.96 -50.72 -1.05
C GLY A 27 20.46 -49.29 -0.75
N LEU A 28 20.24 -48.35 -1.67
CA LEU A 28 20.86 -47.02 -1.63
C LEU A 28 20.12 -46.05 -0.67
N ASN A 29 20.87 -45.42 0.23
CA ASN A 29 20.41 -44.23 0.96
C ASN A 29 20.84 -42.96 0.21
N PRO A 30 19.97 -41.93 0.07
CA PRO A 30 20.20 -40.80 -0.84
C PRO A 30 20.88 -39.58 -0.19
N PHE A 31 21.64 -39.76 0.89
CA PHE A 31 22.27 -38.67 1.65
C PHE A 31 23.67 -39.04 2.14
N ASP A 32 24.61 -39.20 1.21
CA ASP A 32 26.05 -39.11 1.49
C ASP A 32 26.80 -38.72 0.21
N SER A 33 27.54 -37.61 0.23
CA SER A 33 28.36 -37.07 -0.87
C SER A 33 29.18 -35.86 -0.40
N ASP A 34 29.95 -36.04 0.68
CA ASP A 34 31.13 -35.20 0.90
C ASP A 34 32.28 -35.78 0.06
N ASP A 35 32.93 -34.95 -0.75
CA ASP A 35 34.34 -35.12 -1.14
C ASP A 35 34.97 -33.74 -1.33
N GLU A 36 36.21 -33.56 -0.85
CA GLU A 36 36.88 -32.27 -0.83
C GLU A 36 37.65 -31.99 -2.13
N SER A 37 37.65 -30.73 -2.57
CA SER A 37 38.80 -30.21 -3.32
C SER A 37 39.08 -28.74 -2.97
N ASP A 38 40.27 -28.54 -2.43
CA ASP A 38 40.79 -27.27 -1.92
C ASP A 38 41.05 -26.27 -3.08
N MET A 39 40.45 -25.08 -3.04
CA MET A 39 40.98 -23.87 -3.69
C MET A 39 40.39 -22.61 -3.01
N LYS A 40 41.25 -21.65 -2.69
CA LYS A 40 40.96 -20.54 -1.77
C LYS A 40 40.27 -19.36 -2.46
N GLN A 41 39.15 -18.89 -1.92
CA GLN A 41 38.83 -17.45 -1.89
C GLN A 41 37.86 -17.07 -0.76
N THR A 42 37.67 -15.77 -0.55
CA THR A 42 37.20 -15.18 0.72
C THR A 42 35.78 -14.60 0.61
N VAL A 43 35.13 -14.40 1.78
CA VAL A 43 33.96 -13.53 2.07
C VAL A 43 32.58 -14.22 2.20
N LYS A 44 32.17 -14.37 3.47
CA LYS A 44 30.86 -14.22 4.14
C LYS A 44 29.52 -14.68 3.48
N PRO A 45 28.57 -15.21 4.29
CA PRO A 45 27.32 -15.79 3.79
C PRO A 45 26.24 -14.78 3.37
N SER A 46 25.35 -15.21 2.48
CA SER A 46 24.18 -14.47 2.02
C SER A 46 22.99 -14.59 2.98
N SER A 47 22.33 -13.46 3.26
CA SER A 47 21.05 -13.41 4.00
C SER A 47 19.91 -13.10 3.04
N ARG A 48 18.86 -13.93 3.06
CA ARG A 48 17.74 -13.85 2.10
C ARG A 48 16.55 -13.09 2.70
N MET A 49 16.57 -11.76 2.57
CA MET A 49 15.43 -10.89 2.90
C MET A 49 14.36 -10.86 1.78
N PRO A 50 13.10 -10.50 2.08
CA PRO A 50 12.08 -10.22 1.06
C PRO A 50 12.41 -8.94 0.26
N PRO A 51 11.84 -8.77 -0.95
CA PRO A 51 12.09 -7.58 -1.76
C PRO A 51 11.50 -6.32 -1.11
N GLN A 52 12.34 -5.29 -0.97
CA GLN A 52 11.92 -3.95 -0.58
C GLN A 52 11.22 -3.27 -1.77
N PRO A 53 10.13 -2.49 -1.57
CA PRO A 53 9.56 -1.70 -2.65
C PRO A 53 10.57 -0.66 -3.15
N SER A 54 10.66 -0.50 -4.48
CA SER A 54 11.58 0.44 -5.12
C SER A 54 11.35 1.86 -4.63
N ALA A 55 12.32 2.44 -3.94
CA ALA A 55 12.28 3.85 -3.57
C ALA A 55 12.36 4.72 -4.84
N ALA A 56 11.23 5.31 -5.23
CA ALA A 56 11.21 6.33 -6.26
C ALA A 56 11.96 7.57 -5.73
N ASN A 57 13.07 7.94 -6.37
CA ASN A 57 13.79 9.16 -6.02
C ASN A 57 12.91 10.38 -6.26
N PRO A 58 12.58 11.19 -5.24
CA PRO A 58 12.00 12.50 -5.46
C PRO A 58 13.11 13.44 -5.92
N ASN A 59 13.44 13.39 -7.22
CA ASN A 59 14.28 14.39 -7.89
C ASN A 59 13.51 15.72 -8.02
N LEU A 60 13.16 16.32 -6.88
CA LEU A 60 12.72 17.71 -6.74
C LEU A 60 13.95 18.64 -6.86
N GLY A 61 14.71 18.46 -7.94
CA GLY A 61 15.72 19.39 -8.43
C GLY A 61 15.07 20.38 -9.39
N ALA A 62 15.52 21.63 -9.38
CA ALA A 62 14.90 22.72 -10.13
C ALA A 62 14.83 22.48 -11.65
N ASN A 63 13.96 23.27 -12.30
CA ASN A 63 13.73 23.39 -13.75
C ASN A 63 12.62 22.48 -14.35
N LEU A 64 11.37 22.69 -13.90
CA LEU A 64 10.14 22.15 -14.51
C LEU A 64 9.24 23.29 -15.05
N PHE A 65 9.84 24.29 -15.70
CA PHE A 65 9.18 25.55 -16.10
C PHE A 65 9.59 26.10 -17.47
N ASP A 66 10.46 25.40 -18.21
CA ASP A 66 11.13 25.95 -19.41
C ASP A 66 11.21 24.86 -20.51
N ASP A 67 10.06 24.39 -20.98
CA ASP A 67 9.94 23.64 -22.26
C ASP A 67 8.63 24.01 -22.97
N ASP A 68 8.75 24.86 -23.98
CA ASP A 68 7.76 25.12 -25.03
C ASP A 68 8.51 25.82 -26.19
N GLU A 69 9.30 25.04 -26.96
CA GLU A 69 10.10 25.56 -28.09
C GLU A 69 9.20 26.00 -29.26
N ILE A 70 8.62 27.20 -29.14
CA ILE A 70 7.85 27.84 -30.22
C ILE A 70 8.79 28.12 -31.41
N LYS A 71 8.60 27.36 -32.50
CA LYS A 71 9.35 27.48 -33.75
C LYS A 71 8.94 28.69 -34.58
N GLU A 72 9.28 29.87 -34.08
CA GLU A 72 9.16 31.14 -34.80
C GLU A 72 10.50 31.65 -35.36
N THR A 73 10.40 32.59 -36.30
CA THR A 73 11.52 33.04 -37.14
C THR A 73 12.67 33.63 -36.31
N PRO A 74 13.93 33.19 -36.50
CA PRO A 74 15.01 33.42 -35.54
C PRO A 74 15.28 34.90 -35.23
N SER A 75 15.15 35.79 -36.21
CA SER A 75 15.35 37.23 -36.03
C SER A 75 14.39 37.89 -35.03
N HIS A 76 13.19 37.34 -34.82
CA HIS A 76 12.26 37.87 -33.82
C HIS A 76 12.48 37.28 -32.42
N ALA A 77 12.91 36.02 -32.35
CA ALA A 77 13.13 35.28 -31.10
C ALA A 77 14.22 35.90 -30.20
N TYR A 78 15.29 36.48 -30.77
CA TYR A 78 16.33 37.14 -29.99
C TYR A 78 15.83 38.41 -29.26
N SER A 79 14.89 39.15 -29.85
CA SER A 79 14.32 40.36 -29.25
C SER A 79 13.28 40.03 -28.17
N THR A 80 12.45 39.00 -28.38
CA THR A 80 11.43 38.60 -27.40
C THR A 80 12.03 37.84 -26.21
N SER A 81 13.08 37.04 -26.42
CA SER A 81 13.80 36.37 -25.33
C SER A 81 14.60 37.34 -24.46
N THR A 82 15.28 38.32 -25.04
CA THR A 82 15.99 39.36 -24.25
C THR A 82 15.03 40.23 -23.44
N ALA A 83 13.87 40.60 -23.99
CA ALA A 83 12.81 41.27 -23.23
C ALA A 83 12.29 40.38 -22.07
N ARG A 84 11.91 39.12 -22.34
CA ARG A 84 11.46 38.18 -21.30
C ARG A 84 12.50 37.93 -20.20
N ASN A 85 13.80 37.95 -20.53
CA ASN A 85 14.85 37.79 -19.52
C ASN A 85 14.96 39.01 -18.58
N LYS A 86 14.79 40.25 -19.08
CA LYS A 86 14.65 41.43 -18.20
C LYS A 86 13.47 41.28 -17.24
N TYR A 87 12.34 40.76 -17.74
CA TYR A 87 11.13 40.58 -16.95
C TYR A 87 11.25 39.43 -15.93
N LYS A 88 11.89 38.30 -16.28
CA LYS A 88 12.24 37.21 -15.35
C LYS A 88 13.14 37.72 -14.20
N ASN A 89 14.01 38.70 -14.46
CA ASN A 89 14.96 39.25 -13.49
C ASN A 89 14.47 40.56 -12.81
N ASP A 90 13.17 40.86 -12.86
CA ASP A 90 12.52 42.04 -12.24
C ASP A 90 13.30 43.37 -12.49
N PHE A 91 13.80 43.56 -13.73
CA PHE A 91 14.61 44.71 -14.17
C PHE A 91 15.89 45.01 -13.37
N ARG A 92 16.38 44.08 -12.55
CA ARG A 92 17.60 44.26 -11.71
C ARG A 92 18.84 44.67 -12.52
N GLU A 93 18.99 44.13 -13.72
CA GLU A 93 20.12 44.42 -14.64
C GLU A 93 19.95 45.74 -15.41
N SER A 94 18.73 46.26 -15.52
CA SER A 94 18.40 47.50 -16.22
C SER A 94 18.09 48.68 -15.28
N GLY A 95 18.49 48.57 -14.01
CA GLY A 95 18.41 49.67 -13.03
C GLY A 95 17.11 49.76 -12.25
N GLY A 96 16.28 48.71 -12.21
CA GLY A 96 15.00 48.72 -11.49
C GLY A 96 13.84 49.32 -12.28
N PHE A 97 12.65 49.31 -11.68
CA PHE A 97 11.39 49.70 -12.34
C PHE A 97 11.36 51.20 -12.68
N GLU A 98 11.94 52.03 -11.81
CA GLU A 98 12.04 53.49 -11.92
C GLU A 98 12.86 53.98 -13.13
N ASN A 99 13.65 53.10 -13.75
CA ASN A 99 14.47 53.38 -14.93
C ASN A 99 13.88 52.81 -16.24
N GLN A 100 12.67 52.23 -16.21
CA GLN A 100 12.00 51.68 -17.40
C GLN A 100 10.98 52.68 -18.00
N SER A 101 10.60 52.47 -19.27
CA SER A 101 9.50 53.22 -19.89
C SER A 101 8.14 52.69 -19.40
N VAL A 102 7.09 53.52 -19.51
CA VAL A 102 5.72 53.09 -19.19
C VAL A 102 5.29 51.89 -20.04
N GLU A 103 5.68 51.85 -21.31
CA GLU A 103 5.43 50.73 -22.23
C GLU A 103 6.13 49.42 -21.79
N GLU A 104 7.37 49.50 -21.30
CA GLU A 104 8.11 48.33 -20.77
C GLU A 104 7.48 47.84 -19.45
N LEU A 105 6.95 48.74 -18.62
CA LEU A 105 6.20 48.41 -17.40
C LEU A 105 4.81 47.80 -17.70
N GLU A 106 4.11 48.30 -18.72
CA GLU A 106 2.86 47.73 -19.24
C GLU A 106 3.08 46.31 -19.79
N ASN A 107 4.14 46.12 -20.58
CA ASN A 107 4.53 44.79 -21.09
C ASN A 107 4.95 43.83 -19.97
N TYR A 108 5.66 44.32 -18.94
CA TYR A 108 5.99 43.52 -17.75
C TYR A 108 4.73 43.13 -16.95
N ALA A 109 3.77 44.03 -16.77
CA ALA A 109 2.51 43.72 -16.07
C ALA A 109 1.71 42.64 -16.82
N VAL A 110 1.64 42.74 -18.15
CA VAL A 110 1.08 41.70 -19.02
C VAL A 110 1.82 40.38 -18.84
N TYR A 111 3.15 40.35 -19.01
CA TYR A 111 3.95 39.14 -18.86
C TYR A 111 3.77 38.49 -17.49
N ARG A 112 3.81 39.28 -16.40
CA ARG A 112 3.65 38.74 -15.04
C ARG A 112 2.25 38.18 -14.80
N SER A 113 1.22 38.71 -15.47
CA SER A 113 -0.12 38.11 -15.47
C SER A 113 -0.17 36.79 -16.25
N GLU A 114 0.45 36.70 -17.45
CA GLU A 114 0.52 35.46 -18.23
C GLU A 114 1.22 34.32 -17.43
N GLU A 115 2.37 34.60 -16.81
CA GLU A 115 3.09 33.59 -16.00
C GLU A 115 2.27 33.15 -14.78
N THR A 116 1.49 34.06 -14.18
CA THR A 116 0.61 33.74 -13.05
C THR A 116 -0.50 32.76 -13.48
N THR A 117 -1.14 33.00 -14.63
CA THR A 117 -2.15 32.07 -15.16
C THR A 117 -1.56 30.73 -15.55
N LYS A 118 -0.36 30.69 -16.14
CA LYS A 118 0.36 29.41 -16.39
C LYS A 118 0.56 28.64 -15.10
N SER A 119 0.92 29.31 -14.00
CA SER A 119 1.05 28.67 -12.69
C SER A 119 -0.29 28.12 -12.19
N VAL A 120 -1.40 28.87 -12.33
CA VAL A 120 -2.75 28.39 -11.96
C VAL A 120 -3.14 27.16 -12.78
N ASN A 121 -2.96 27.20 -14.10
CA ASN A 121 -3.26 26.09 -15.01
C ASN A 121 -2.42 24.83 -14.68
N ASN A 122 -1.14 25.01 -14.31
CA ASN A 122 -0.30 23.90 -13.87
C ASN A 122 -0.78 23.29 -12.54
N CYS A 123 -1.17 24.13 -11.57
CA CYS A 123 -1.78 23.66 -10.32
C CYS A 123 -3.09 22.90 -10.55
N LEU A 124 -3.94 23.38 -11.47
CA LEU A 124 -5.17 22.70 -11.87
C LEU A 124 -4.88 21.32 -12.46
N LYS A 125 -3.95 21.23 -13.42
CA LYS A 125 -3.53 19.94 -14.01
C LYS A 125 -3.04 18.95 -12.95
N ILE A 126 -2.13 19.37 -12.06
CA ILE A 126 -1.60 18.53 -10.97
C ILE A 126 -2.74 18.03 -10.07
N ALA A 127 -3.72 18.89 -9.77
CA ALA A 127 -4.88 18.51 -8.97
C ALA A 127 -5.84 17.55 -9.72
N GLU A 128 -5.93 17.61 -11.05
CA GLU A 128 -6.71 16.66 -11.85
C GLU A 128 -6.03 15.28 -11.88
N ASP A 129 -4.71 15.25 -12.10
CA ASP A 129 -3.90 14.02 -12.02
C ASP A 129 -4.05 13.37 -10.62
N MET A 130 -3.94 14.16 -9.55
CA MET A 130 -4.18 13.71 -8.17
C MET A 130 -5.59 13.14 -7.94
N ARG A 131 -6.62 13.67 -8.62
CA ARG A 131 -8.00 13.18 -8.48
C ARG A 131 -8.18 11.81 -9.15
N GLU A 132 -7.49 11.56 -10.26
CA GLU A 132 -7.49 10.25 -10.92
C GLU A 132 -6.79 9.19 -10.05
N ASP A 133 -5.65 9.51 -9.46
CA ASP A 133 -4.92 8.57 -8.59
C ASP A 133 -5.61 8.36 -7.23
N ALA A 134 -6.24 9.38 -6.65
CA ALA A 134 -7.11 9.21 -5.49
C ALA A 134 -8.34 8.33 -5.81
N THR A 135 -8.86 8.40 -7.04
CA THR A 135 -9.94 7.54 -7.52
C THR A 135 -9.52 6.07 -7.57
N LYS A 136 -8.37 5.76 -8.20
CA LYS A 136 -7.78 4.41 -8.22
C LYS A 136 -7.50 3.87 -6.81
N THR A 137 -7.02 4.75 -5.93
CA THR A 137 -6.70 4.42 -4.53
C THR A 137 -7.95 4.04 -3.73
N LEU A 138 -9.05 4.81 -3.86
CA LEU A 138 -10.34 4.49 -3.22
C LEU A 138 -10.91 3.13 -3.67
N ILE A 139 -10.79 2.79 -4.96
CA ILE A 139 -11.22 1.49 -5.48
C ILE A 139 -10.35 0.37 -4.90
N THR A 140 -9.03 0.57 -4.88
CA THR A 140 -8.07 -0.39 -4.33
C THR A 140 -8.33 -0.66 -2.84
N LEU A 141 -8.60 0.39 -2.05
CA LEU A 141 -9.00 0.27 -0.64
C LEU A 141 -10.30 -0.51 -0.51
N HIS A 142 -11.35 -0.16 -1.26
CA HIS A 142 -12.61 -0.90 -1.21
C HIS A 142 -12.42 -2.40 -1.48
N GLN A 143 -11.63 -2.76 -2.50
CA GLN A 143 -11.29 -4.16 -2.81
C GLN A 143 -10.48 -4.86 -1.70
N GLN A 144 -9.59 -4.15 -1.00
CA GLN A 144 -8.86 -4.66 0.15
C GLN A 144 -9.78 -4.93 1.35
N GLY A 145 -10.72 -4.02 1.66
CA GLY A 145 -11.70 -4.21 2.74
C GLY A 145 -12.60 -5.43 2.52
N GLU A 146 -13.00 -5.66 1.26
CA GLU A 146 -13.72 -6.88 0.86
C GLU A 146 -12.82 -8.15 0.96
N GLN A 147 -11.50 -8.05 0.80
CA GLN A 147 -10.60 -9.19 1.07
C GLN A 147 -10.44 -9.46 2.57
N ILE A 148 -10.27 -8.44 3.41
CA ILE A 148 -10.24 -8.57 4.88
C ILE A 148 -11.53 -9.24 5.38
N THR A 149 -12.68 -8.84 4.82
CA THR A 149 -13.99 -9.43 5.14
C THR A 149 -14.07 -10.93 4.75
N ARG A 150 -13.48 -11.34 3.62
CA ARG A 150 -13.39 -12.76 3.21
C ARG A 150 -12.43 -13.57 4.08
N THR A 151 -11.30 -12.99 4.49
CA THR A 151 -10.36 -13.62 5.44
C THR A 151 -11.04 -13.91 6.77
N HIS A 152 -11.83 -12.95 7.27
CA HIS A 152 -12.66 -13.09 8.46
C HIS A 152 -13.71 -14.20 8.37
N MET A 153 -14.44 -14.30 7.25
CA MET A 153 -15.36 -15.42 7.00
C MET A 153 -14.61 -16.77 7.03
N THR A 154 -13.44 -16.83 6.37
CA THR A 154 -12.61 -18.03 6.32
C THR A 154 -12.10 -18.44 7.72
N ALA A 155 -11.76 -17.48 8.57
CA ALA A 155 -11.39 -17.74 9.97
C ALA A 155 -12.56 -18.36 10.77
N ALA A 156 -13.79 -17.86 10.57
CA ALA A 156 -14.99 -18.40 11.21
C ALA A 156 -15.37 -19.80 10.69
N ASP A 157 -15.17 -20.10 9.40
CA ASP A 157 -15.36 -21.45 8.86
C ASP A 157 -14.33 -22.44 9.46
N ILE A 158 -13.06 -22.03 9.57
CA ILE A 158 -12.00 -22.83 10.20
C ILE A 158 -12.31 -23.05 11.69
N ASP A 159 -12.83 -22.04 12.41
CA ASP A 159 -13.29 -22.22 13.80
C ASP A 159 -14.36 -23.30 13.92
N HIS A 160 -15.33 -23.29 13.01
CA HIS A 160 -16.44 -24.23 13.04
C HIS A 160 -15.99 -25.67 12.80
N ASP A 161 -15.11 -25.89 11.81
CA ASP A 161 -14.56 -27.22 11.50
C ASP A 161 -13.51 -27.70 12.51
N LEU A 162 -12.70 -26.81 13.10
CA LEU A 162 -11.91 -27.16 14.28
C LEU A 162 -12.81 -27.55 15.45
N SER A 163 -13.84 -26.77 15.75
CA SER A 163 -14.81 -27.05 16.83
C SER A 163 -15.60 -28.35 16.62
N ARG A 164 -15.70 -28.86 15.38
CA ARG A 164 -16.20 -30.21 15.06
C ARG A 164 -15.11 -31.27 15.25
N GLY A 165 -13.94 -31.07 14.67
CA GLY A 165 -12.79 -32.00 14.75
C GLY A 165 -12.30 -32.22 16.18
N GLU A 166 -12.24 -31.18 17.01
CA GLU A 166 -11.83 -31.25 18.41
C GLU A 166 -12.78 -32.12 19.26
N LYS A 167 -14.08 -32.08 18.98
CA LYS A 167 -15.07 -32.95 19.65
C LYS A 167 -14.83 -34.42 19.30
N LEU A 168 -14.50 -34.72 18.04
CA LEU A 168 -14.10 -36.07 17.60
C LEU A 168 -12.78 -36.50 18.27
N LEU A 169 -11.75 -35.65 18.31
CA LEU A 169 -10.48 -35.96 18.99
C LEU A 169 -10.61 -36.12 20.52
N GLY A 170 -11.63 -35.50 21.10
CA GLY A 170 -12.08 -35.73 22.47
C GLY A 170 -12.65 -37.15 22.66
N SER A 171 -13.56 -37.59 21.77
CA SER A 171 -14.23 -38.89 21.83
C SER A 171 -13.36 -40.08 21.38
N LEU A 172 -12.36 -39.87 20.51
CA LEU A 172 -11.42 -40.90 20.03
C LEU A 172 -10.44 -41.43 21.10
N GLY A 173 -10.61 -41.03 22.37
CA GLY A 173 -9.87 -41.60 23.49
C GLY A 173 -10.47 -42.93 23.95
N GLY A 174 -9.69 -44.01 23.94
CA GLY A 174 -10.08 -45.28 24.55
C GLY A 174 -10.33 -45.17 26.06
N ILE A 175 -11.04 -46.16 26.63
CA ILE A 175 -11.62 -46.15 28.00
C ILE A 175 -10.66 -45.90 29.18
N PHE A 176 -9.34 -45.96 28.98
CA PHE A 176 -8.32 -45.64 30.00
C PHE A 176 -7.53 -44.35 29.70
N SER A 177 -7.83 -43.67 28.60
CA SER A 177 -7.16 -42.43 28.20
C SER A 177 -7.85 -41.20 28.76
N LYS A 178 -7.08 -40.16 29.12
CA LYS A 178 -7.66 -38.89 29.55
C LYS A 178 -8.44 -38.25 28.39
N THR A 179 -9.71 -37.91 28.63
CA THR A 179 -10.53 -37.13 27.71
C THR A 179 -9.86 -35.78 27.48
N TRP A 180 -9.52 -35.50 26.22
CA TRP A 180 -8.93 -34.21 25.88
C TRP A 180 -10.04 -33.17 25.73
N LYS A 181 -9.87 -32.03 26.40
CA LYS A 181 -10.65 -30.83 26.15
C LYS A 181 -9.74 -29.85 25.38
N PRO A 182 -10.19 -29.26 24.27
CA PRO A 182 -9.47 -28.15 23.66
C PRO A 182 -9.40 -26.98 24.65
N LYS A 183 -8.37 -26.15 24.53
CA LYS A 183 -8.29 -24.88 25.24
C LYS A 183 -8.66 -23.79 24.24
N THR A 184 -9.82 -23.20 24.43
CA THR A 184 -10.27 -22.01 23.70
C THR A 184 -10.08 -20.81 24.62
N ASN A 185 -9.27 -19.83 24.23
CA ASN A 185 -8.96 -18.64 25.05
C ASN A 185 -9.95 -17.50 24.76
N ARG A 186 -10.46 -17.44 23.53
CA ARG A 186 -11.38 -16.43 22.99
C ARG A 186 -12.37 -17.09 22.03
N PRO A 187 -13.61 -16.58 21.88
CA PRO A 187 -14.37 -16.84 20.66
C PRO A 187 -13.65 -16.20 19.47
N ILE A 188 -13.84 -16.75 18.28
CA ILE A 188 -13.46 -16.08 17.03
C ILE A 188 -14.46 -14.96 16.78
N THR A 189 -13.95 -13.76 16.53
CA THR A 189 -14.72 -12.52 16.33
C THR A 189 -15.45 -12.57 15.00
N GLY A 190 -14.74 -13.02 13.95
CA GLY A 190 -15.25 -13.03 12.59
C GLY A 190 -15.48 -11.62 12.04
N PRO A 191 -16.14 -11.49 10.86
CA PRO A 191 -16.18 -10.24 10.13
C PRO A 191 -16.96 -9.17 10.90
N VAL A 192 -16.24 -8.11 11.28
CA VAL A 192 -16.83 -6.89 11.84
C VAL A 192 -17.58 -6.13 10.74
N ILE A 193 -18.77 -6.65 10.40
CA ILE A 193 -19.78 -5.94 9.63
C ILE A 193 -20.34 -4.85 10.55
N THR A 194 -19.61 -3.73 10.62
CA THR A 194 -20.05 -2.47 11.27
C THR A 194 -21.50 -2.21 10.86
N ARG A 195 -22.42 -2.20 11.85
CA ARG A 195 -23.85 -2.44 11.64
C ARG A 195 -24.57 -1.25 10.98
N GLY A 196 -24.31 -1.08 9.68
CA GLY A 196 -24.84 -0.01 8.84
C GLY A 196 -24.41 -0.22 7.39
N SER A 197 -25.27 -0.89 6.61
CA SER A 197 -25.12 -1.00 5.14
C SER A 197 -25.24 0.35 4.42
N ASP A 198 -25.56 1.39 5.17
CA ASP A 198 -25.77 2.77 4.74
C ASP A 198 -24.50 3.64 4.85
N ASN A 199 -23.37 3.06 5.29
CA ASN A 199 -22.12 3.78 5.50
C ASN A 199 -21.63 4.41 4.16
N PRO A 200 -21.56 5.75 4.04
CA PRO A 200 -21.41 6.41 2.74
C PRO A 200 -20.09 6.07 2.03
N VAL A 201 -19.02 5.80 2.78
CA VAL A 201 -17.69 5.43 2.25
C VAL A 201 -17.76 4.14 1.42
N GLN A 202 -18.29 3.05 1.98
CA GLN A 202 -18.38 1.76 1.28
C GLN A 202 -19.36 1.85 0.09
N ARG A 203 -20.43 2.65 0.19
CA ARG A 203 -21.33 2.94 -0.95
C ARG A 203 -20.63 3.72 -2.06
N ARG A 204 -19.75 4.66 -1.72
CA ARG A 204 -18.95 5.44 -2.67
C ARG A 204 -17.92 4.56 -3.38
N GLY A 205 -17.21 3.68 -2.64
CA GLY A 205 -16.29 2.69 -3.19
C GLY A 205 -16.95 1.77 -4.22
N ASN A 206 -18.11 1.17 -3.87
CA ASN A 206 -18.92 0.38 -4.79
C ASN A 206 -19.30 1.15 -6.08
N HIS A 207 -19.74 2.41 -5.94
CA HIS A 207 -20.12 3.24 -7.10
C HIS A 207 -18.91 3.61 -7.98
N LEU A 208 -17.75 3.84 -7.37
CA LEU A 208 -16.53 4.22 -8.07
C LEU A 208 -15.93 3.04 -8.84
N GLU A 209 -15.96 1.84 -8.26
CA GLU A 209 -15.57 0.60 -8.95
C GLU A 209 -16.51 0.28 -10.14
N GLN A 210 -17.81 0.54 -9.99
CA GLN A 210 -18.77 0.42 -11.11
C GLN A 210 -18.47 1.44 -12.23
N ARG A 211 -18.07 2.66 -11.90
CA ARG A 211 -17.66 3.66 -12.90
C ARG A 211 -16.37 3.27 -13.60
N GLU A 212 -15.39 2.72 -12.90
CA GLU A 212 -14.15 2.20 -13.50
C GLU A 212 -14.43 1.07 -14.49
N LYS A 213 -15.24 0.09 -14.08
CA LYS A 213 -15.67 -1.05 -14.92
C LYS A 213 -16.46 -0.63 -16.18
N LEU A 214 -16.94 0.62 -16.23
CA LEU A 214 -17.63 1.22 -17.37
C LEU A 214 -16.77 2.26 -18.12
N GLY A 215 -15.53 2.51 -17.70
CA GLY A 215 -14.66 3.55 -18.27
C GLY A 215 -15.08 4.99 -17.95
N LEU A 216 -15.96 5.20 -16.97
CA LEU A 216 -16.59 6.48 -16.63
C LEU A 216 -15.83 7.26 -15.54
N ASN A 217 -14.52 7.01 -15.39
CA ASN A 217 -13.65 7.69 -14.43
C ASN A 217 -12.98 8.94 -15.02
N SER A 218 -13.00 9.12 -16.34
CA SER A 218 -12.58 10.38 -16.98
C SER A 218 -13.36 11.56 -16.37
N ALA A 219 -12.66 12.67 -16.16
CA ALA A 219 -13.11 13.81 -15.36
C ALA A 219 -14.53 14.30 -15.73
N PRO A 220 -15.30 14.84 -14.75
CA PRO A 220 -16.48 15.63 -15.08
C PRO A 220 -16.04 16.76 -16.00
N LYS A 221 -16.44 16.67 -17.27
CA LYS A 221 -15.95 17.54 -18.35
C LYS A 221 -15.95 18.99 -17.89
N ALA A 222 -14.76 19.60 -17.83
CA ALA A 222 -14.53 20.93 -17.31
C ALA A 222 -15.63 21.87 -17.79
N ARG A 223 -16.30 22.53 -16.84
CA ARG A 223 -17.39 23.46 -17.18
C ARG A 223 -16.76 24.71 -17.75
N SER A 224 -16.44 24.65 -19.03
CA SER A 224 -16.17 25.81 -19.87
C SER A 224 -17.41 26.70 -19.83
N SER A 225 -17.48 27.54 -18.80
CA SER A 225 -18.49 28.58 -18.63
C SER A 225 -18.45 29.38 -19.92
N SER A 226 -19.56 29.38 -20.66
CA SER A 226 -19.60 29.92 -22.02
C SER A 226 -19.69 31.45 -22.00
N ARG A 227 -18.76 32.09 -21.30
CA ARG A 227 -18.41 33.49 -21.46
C ARG A 227 -17.86 33.62 -22.88
N THR A 228 -18.62 34.32 -23.72
CA THR A 228 -18.19 34.77 -25.05
C THR A 228 -16.77 35.32 -24.96
N PRO A 229 -15.82 34.94 -25.83
CA PRO A 229 -14.48 35.47 -25.75
C PRO A 229 -14.53 37.00 -25.80
N PRO A 230 -13.91 37.70 -24.83
CA PRO A 230 -13.89 39.16 -24.85
C PRO A 230 -13.18 39.67 -26.12
N PRO A 231 -13.52 40.87 -26.60
CA PRO A 231 -12.83 41.45 -27.75
C PRO A 231 -11.32 41.54 -27.49
N GLU A 232 -10.54 41.32 -28.54
CA GLU A 232 -9.08 41.26 -28.49
C GLU A 232 -8.49 42.48 -27.75
N PRO A 233 -7.77 42.28 -26.63
CA PRO A 233 -7.51 43.36 -25.69
C PRO A 233 -6.54 44.38 -26.29
N THR A 234 -7.05 45.58 -26.56
CA THR A 234 -6.37 46.60 -27.38
C THR A 234 -5.39 47.45 -26.57
N ASN A 235 -5.31 47.24 -25.25
CA ASN A 235 -4.34 47.87 -24.35
C ASN A 235 -3.87 46.87 -23.27
N ALA A 236 -2.66 47.07 -22.75
CA ALA A 236 -2.05 46.22 -21.74
C ALA A 236 -2.91 46.04 -20.48
N LEU A 237 -3.60 47.08 -20.00
CA LEU A 237 -4.49 47.01 -18.84
C LEU A 237 -5.67 46.06 -19.10
N GLN A 238 -6.30 46.16 -20.27
CA GLN A 238 -7.37 45.25 -20.68
C GLN A 238 -6.87 43.81 -20.84
N LYS A 239 -5.62 43.62 -21.28
CA LYS A 239 -5.00 42.30 -21.37
C LYS A 239 -4.75 41.71 -19.98
N VAL A 240 -4.23 42.49 -19.02
CA VAL A 240 -4.06 42.08 -17.61
C VAL A 240 -5.42 41.77 -16.95
N GLU A 241 -6.47 42.52 -17.27
CA GLU A 241 -7.84 42.25 -16.76
C GLU A 241 -8.43 40.95 -17.34
N ALA A 242 -8.28 40.71 -18.64
CA ALA A 242 -8.67 39.46 -19.26
C ALA A 242 -7.86 38.26 -18.73
N GLU A 243 -6.60 38.47 -18.37
CA GLU A 243 -5.72 37.45 -17.80
C GLU A 243 -6.06 37.14 -16.33
N LYS A 244 -6.40 38.17 -15.54
CA LYS A 244 -6.98 37.99 -14.19
C LYS A 244 -8.29 37.21 -14.22
N ALA A 245 -9.18 37.48 -15.17
CA ALA A 245 -10.43 36.73 -15.29
C ALA A 245 -10.20 35.21 -15.48
N LYS A 246 -9.15 34.81 -16.20
CA LYS A 246 -8.74 33.39 -16.32
C LYS A 246 -8.16 32.84 -15.01
N GLN A 247 -7.43 33.67 -14.25
CA GLN A 247 -6.90 33.29 -12.95
C GLN A 247 -8.03 33.06 -11.95
N ASP A 248 -9.02 33.95 -11.91
CA ASP A 248 -10.20 33.82 -11.05
C ASP A 248 -11.02 32.56 -11.44
N ASP A 249 -11.36 32.39 -12.72
CA ASP A 249 -12.08 31.20 -13.23
C ASP A 249 -11.31 29.90 -12.90
N GLY A 250 -9.98 29.87 -13.13
CA GLY A 250 -9.13 28.70 -12.86
C GLY A 250 -8.87 28.42 -11.37
N LEU A 251 -8.93 29.44 -10.51
CA LEU A 251 -8.87 29.29 -9.05
C LEU A 251 -10.21 28.80 -8.48
N GLU A 252 -11.35 29.11 -9.11
CA GLU A 252 -12.64 28.50 -8.76
C GLU A 252 -12.63 27.00 -9.07
N ASP A 253 -12.22 26.59 -10.29
CA ASP A 253 -12.10 25.18 -10.66
C ASP A 253 -11.12 24.43 -9.74
N LEU A 254 -9.94 25.01 -9.43
CA LEU A 254 -8.98 24.43 -8.49
C LEU A 254 -9.55 24.30 -7.07
N SER A 255 -10.34 25.29 -6.61
CA SER A 255 -11.01 25.24 -5.29
C SER A 255 -12.05 24.11 -5.22
N ILE A 256 -12.87 23.95 -6.26
CA ILE A 256 -13.83 22.84 -6.38
C ILE A 256 -13.10 21.49 -6.31
N LEU A 257 -12.03 21.36 -7.09
CA LEU A 257 -11.21 20.16 -7.21
C LEU A 257 -10.47 19.78 -5.92
N LEU A 258 -9.92 20.76 -5.19
CA LEU A 258 -9.39 20.57 -3.84
C LEU A 258 -10.49 20.16 -2.84
N GLY A 259 -11.73 20.61 -3.05
CA GLY A 259 -12.91 20.12 -2.34
C GLY A 259 -13.22 18.64 -2.63
N GLU A 260 -13.15 18.21 -3.89
CA GLU A 260 -13.30 16.80 -4.28
C GLU A 260 -12.19 15.94 -3.62
N LEU A 261 -10.93 16.35 -3.76
CA LEU A 261 -9.76 15.70 -3.18
C LEU A 261 -9.83 15.57 -1.66
N LYS A 262 -10.23 16.64 -0.95
CA LYS A 262 -10.44 16.62 0.52
C LYS A 262 -11.46 15.56 0.92
N ASN A 263 -12.60 15.50 0.23
CA ASN A 263 -13.65 14.54 0.55
C ASN A 263 -13.17 13.10 0.32
N MET A 264 -12.44 12.85 -0.77
CA MET A 264 -11.82 11.54 -1.01
C MET A 264 -10.77 11.18 0.05
N ALA A 265 -9.97 12.15 0.52
CA ALA A 265 -8.99 11.91 1.59
C ALA A 265 -9.65 11.54 2.93
N VAL A 266 -10.80 12.14 3.27
CA VAL A 266 -11.59 11.77 4.46
C VAL A 266 -12.20 10.38 4.32
N ASP A 267 -12.73 10.04 3.15
CA ASP A 267 -13.25 8.69 2.86
C ASP A 267 -12.14 7.63 2.96
N MET A 268 -10.98 7.87 2.34
CA MET A 268 -9.80 6.98 2.41
C MET A 268 -9.32 6.80 3.85
N GLY A 269 -9.19 7.87 4.63
CA GLY A 269 -8.77 7.79 6.03
C GLY A 269 -9.75 6.98 6.89
N SER A 270 -11.05 7.12 6.63
CA SER A 270 -12.11 6.37 7.33
C SER A 270 -12.10 4.88 6.99
N GLU A 271 -11.86 4.53 5.72
CA GLU A 271 -11.72 3.13 5.28
C GLU A 271 -10.42 2.49 5.81
N VAL A 272 -9.31 3.24 5.88
CA VAL A 272 -8.04 2.75 6.43
C VAL A 272 -8.12 2.46 7.93
N GLU A 273 -8.76 3.31 8.74
CA GLU A 273 -8.94 3.01 10.17
C GLU A 273 -9.89 1.81 10.38
N ARG A 274 -10.95 1.70 9.56
CA ARG A 274 -11.81 0.49 9.53
C ARG A 274 -11.04 -0.78 9.14
N HIS A 275 -10.15 -0.69 8.15
CA HIS A 275 -9.28 -1.82 7.77
C HIS A 275 -8.38 -2.24 8.92
N LYS A 276 -7.80 -1.28 9.64
CA LYS A 276 -6.95 -1.54 10.80
C LYS A 276 -7.72 -2.23 11.92
N GLU A 277 -8.85 -1.69 12.37
CA GLU A 277 -9.71 -2.37 13.37
C GLU A 277 -10.09 -3.79 12.94
N ALA A 278 -10.44 -3.97 11.67
CA ALA A 278 -10.77 -5.29 11.14
C ALA A 278 -9.56 -6.24 11.07
N LEU A 279 -8.35 -5.74 10.76
CA LEU A 279 -7.10 -6.50 10.71
C LEU A 279 -6.61 -6.91 12.11
N ASP A 280 -6.69 -6.01 13.08
CA ASP A 280 -6.41 -6.30 14.49
C ASP A 280 -7.24 -7.51 14.93
N HIS A 281 -8.53 -7.55 14.58
CA HIS A 281 -9.39 -8.72 14.83
C HIS A 281 -9.02 -9.96 14.00
N VAL A 282 -8.50 -9.84 12.77
CA VAL A 282 -8.03 -11.01 11.98
C VAL A 282 -6.81 -11.65 12.61
N GLU A 283 -5.77 -10.88 12.93
CA GLU A 283 -4.52 -11.39 13.51
C GLU A 283 -4.79 -12.19 14.79
N ASP A 284 -5.56 -11.56 15.67
CA ASP A 284 -5.90 -12.00 17.01
C ASP A 284 -6.88 -13.22 17.00
N ASP A 285 -7.70 -13.36 15.95
CA ASP A 285 -8.47 -14.60 15.68
C ASP A 285 -7.60 -15.71 15.07
N VAL A 286 -6.72 -15.39 14.11
CA VAL A 286 -5.83 -16.35 13.44
C VAL A 286 -4.83 -16.98 14.41
N ASP A 287 -4.37 -16.24 15.42
CA ASP A 287 -3.42 -16.76 16.40
C ASP A 287 -4.08 -17.75 17.37
N GLU A 288 -5.36 -17.54 17.73
CA GLU A 288 -6.16 -18.52 18.48
C GLU A 288 -6.40 -19.80 17.68
N LEU A 289 -6.80 -19.67 16.40
CA LEU A 289 -6.95 -20.80 15.48
C LEU A 289 -5.61 -21.56 15.36
N GLY A 290 -4.50 -20.84 15.20
CA GLY A 290 -3.15 -21.39 15.17
C GLY A 290 -2.80 -22.15 16.46
N SER A 291 -3.20 -21.64 17.63
CA SER A 291 -3.02 -22.31 18.92
C SER A 291 -3.82 -23.61 19.02
N ARG A 292 -5.07 -23.61 18.54
CA ARG A 292 -5.99 -24.76 18.56
C ARG A 292 -5.60 -25.83 17.56
N VAL A 293 -5.19 -25.47 16.34
CA VAL A 293 -4.56 -26.37 15.35
C VAL A 293 -3.33 -27.05 15.95
N LYS A 294 -2.45 -26.31 16.63
CA LYS A 294 -1.29 -26.88 17.34
C LYS A 294 -1.74 -27.86 18.43
N GLY A 295 -2.77 -27.52 19.22
CA GLY A 295 -3.35 -28.38 20.26
C GLY A 295 -3.94 -29.70 19.72
N ALA A 296 -4.78 -29.62 18.70
CA ALA A 296 -5.38 -30.76 18.01
C ALA A 296 -4.31 -31.70 17.43
N ASN A 297 -3.29 -31.15 16.76
CA ASN A 297 -2.17 -31.93 16.23
C ASN A 297 -1.37 -32.67 17.31
N HIS A 298 -1.18 -32.07 18.50
CA HIS A 298 -0.56 -32.77 19.64
C HIS A 298 -1.45 -33.89 20.20
N ARG A 299 -2.79 -33.73 20.19
CA ARG A 299 -3.73 -34.81 20.56
C ARG A 299 -3.69 -35.95 19.53
N ILE A 300 -3.68 -35.65 18.23
CA ILE A 300 -3.59 -36.64 17.16
C ILE A 300 -2.32 -37.49 17.29
N ARG A 301 -1.14 -36.87 17.46
CA ARG A 301 0.14 -37.58 17.63
C ARG A 301 0.09 -38.56 18.81
N ARG A 302 -0.38 -38.09 19.98
CA ARG A 302 -0.56 -38.92 21.18
C ARG A 302 -1.54 -40.09 20.98
N LEU A 303 -2.61 -39.91 20.20
CA LEU A 303 -3.55 -40.99 19.86
C LEU A 303 -2.94 -42.02 18.90
N LEU A 304 -2.01 -41.61 18.04
CA LEU A 304 -1.25 -42.46 17.12
C LEU A 304 0.00 -43.11 17.75
N GLY A 305 0.30 -42.84 19.03
CA GLY A 305 1.53 -43.30 19.69
C GLY A 305 2.81 -42.65 19.16
N LYS A 306 2.72 -41.41 18.65
CA LYS A 306 3.79 -40.63 18.03
C LYS A 306 3.97 -39.25 18.69
#